data_AF-A0A4Y3UKR4-F1
#
_entry.id   AF-A0A4Y3UKR4-F1
#
_cell.length_a   1.000
_cell.length_b   1.000
_cell.length_c   1.000
_cell.angle_alpha   90.00
_cell.angle_beta   90.00
_cell.angle_gamma   90.00
#
_symmetry.space_group_name_H-M   'P 1'
#
loop_
_entity.id
_entity.type
_entity.pdbx_description
1 polymer ?
#
loop_
_entity_poly.entity_id
_entity_poly.type
_entity_poly.pdbx_seq_one_letter_code
_entity_poly.pdbx_strand_id
1 'polypeptide(L)' 'MSEETQDEPALDQHETTEQERLDGVIAQLRADVAGEDAAVVETAVRRRLDDTGIAAEEELIARLVAELAG' A
#
# COMPACT_ATOMS: atom_id res chain seq x y z
N MET A 1 31.13 16.16 -36.81
CA MET A 1 30.73 14.78 -36.48
C MET A 1 30.35 14.83 -35.02
N SER A 2 29.05 14.78 -34.77
CA SER A 2 28.40 15.08 -33.50
C SER A 2 28.31 13.81 -32.68
N GLU A 3 28.76 13.83 -31.43
CA GLU A 3 28.34 12.87 -30.41
C GLU A 3 27.94 13.68 -29.18
N GLU A 4 26.68 14.11 -29.22
CA GLU A 4 25.91 14.63 -28.09
C GLU A 4 25.99 13.57 -27.00
N THR A 5 26.82 13.88 -25.99
CA THR A 5 27.05 12.99 -24.86
C THR A 5 25.74 12.88 -24.09
N GLN A 6 25.33 11.64 -23.83
CA GLN A 6 24.03 11.28 -23.27
C GLN A 6 23.60 12.21 -22.13
N ASP A 7 22.42 12.81 -22.28
CA ASP A 7 21.67 13.38 -21.17
C ASP A 7 21.52 12.32 -20.09
N GLU A 8 21.76 12.75 -18.85
CA GLU A 8 21.71 11.94 -17.64
C GLU A 8 20.43 11.07 -17.59
N PRO A 9 20.45 9.91 -16.93
CA PRO A 9 19.25 9.09 -16.83
C PRO A 9 18.14 9.95 -16.21
N ALA A 10 17.07 10.18 -16.97
CA ALA A 10 15.83 10.70 -16.44
C ALA A 10 15.34 9.68 -15.41
N LEU A 11 15.73 9.89 -14.15
CA LEU A 11 15.03 9.33 -13.01
C LEU A 11 13.70 10.07 -12.98
N ASP A 12 12.80 9.67 -13.87
CA ASP A 12 11.37 9.85 -13.70
C ASP A 12 11.06 9.13 -12.39
N GLN A 13 11.19 9.88 -11.30
CA GLN A 13 10.79 9.43 -9.99
C GLN A 13 9.29 9.35 -10.09
N HIS A 14 8.79 8.15 -10.41
CA HIS A 14 7.40 7.80 -10.19
C HIS A 14 7.16 8.00 -8.69
N GLU A 15 6.78 9.22 -8.31
CA GLU A 15 6.16 9.50 -7.02
C GLU A 15 4.85 8.73 -7.05
N THR A 16 4.91 7.45 -6.65
CA THR A 16 3.72 6.65 -6.39
C THR A 16 2.88 7.47 -5.43
N THR A 17 1.70 7.86 -5.88
CA THR A 17 0.80 8.66 -5.06
C THR A 17 0.48 7.90 -3.79
N GLU A 18 0.15 8.61 -2.71
CA GLU A 18 -0.20 7.97 -1.44
C GLU A 18 -1.35 6.96 -1.59
N GLN A 19 -2.26 7.21 -2.53
CA GLN A 19 -3.35 6.33 -2.93
C GLN A 19 -2.85 5.06 -3.63
N GLU A 20 -1.96 5.15 -4.61
CA GLU A 20 -1.37 3.97 -5.24
C GLU A 20 -0.56 3.12 -4.26
N ARG A 21 0.11 3.76 -3.28
CA ARG A 21 0.79 3.05 -2.18
C ARG A 21 -0.21 2.30 -1.31
N LEU A 22 -1.31 2.95 -0.92
CA LEU A 22 -2.37 2.33 -0.13
C LEU A 22 -3.01 1.17 -0.88
N ASP A 23 -3.33 1.32 -2.16
CA ASP A 23 -3.91 0.26 -2.99
C ASP A 23 -2.99 -0.96 -3.07
N GLY A 24 -1.68 -0.74 -3.24
CA GLY A 24 -0.69 -1.82 -3.21
C GLY A 24 -0.64 -2.55 -1.86
N VAL A 25 -0.74 -1.80 -0.75
CA VAL A 25 -0.81 -2.36 0.60
C VAL A 25 -2.07 -3.20 0.80
N ILE A 26 -3.23 -2.71 0.36
CA ILE A 26 -4.51 -3.42 0.46
C ILE A 26 -4.48 -4.71 -0.36
N ALA A 27 -3.95 -4.68 -1.58
CA ALA A 27 -3.83 -5.86 -2.43
C ALA A 27 -2.99 -6.96 -1.77
N GLN A 28 -1.91 -6.59 -1.09
CA GLN A 28 -1.08 -7.53 -0.34
C GLN A 28 -1.79 -8.06 0.90
N LEU A 29 -2.42 -7.18 1.69
CA LEU A 29 -3.19 -7.57 2.87
C LEU A 29 -4.28 -8.60 2.53
N ARG A 30 -4.99 -8.41 1.42
CA ARG A 30 -6.03 -9.34 0.98
C ARG A 30 -5.50 -10.75 0.73
N ALA A 31 -4.28 -10.89 0.24
CA ALA A 31 -3.65 -12.19 0.07
C ALA A 31 -3.20 -12.78 1.42
N ASP A 32 -2.69 -11.95 2.32
CA ASP A 32 -2.12 -12.37 3.60
C ASP A 32 -3.16 -12.83 4.62
N VAL A 33 -4.37 -12.25 4.59
CA VAL A 33 -5.45 -12.51 5.57
C VAL A 33 -6.61 -13.34 5.01
N ALA A 34 -6.48 -13.87 3.80
CA ALA A 34 -7.56 -14.61 3.14
C ALA A 34 -8.01 -15.82 3.97
N GLY A 35 -9.26 -15.78 4.46
CA GLY A 35 -9.85 -16.84 5.26
C GLY A 35 -9.55 -16.77 6.77
N GLU A 36 -8.88 -15.70 7.21
CA GLU A 36 -8.67 -15.40 8.63
C GLU A 36 -9.93 -14.74 9.24
N ASP A 37 -10.03 -14.76 10.58
CA ASP A 37 -11.11 -14.07 11.28
C ASP A 37 -10.88 -12.56 11.41
N ALA A 38 -11.96 -11.82 11.68
CA ALA A 38 -11.93 -10.36 11.71
C ALA A 38 -10.92 -9.77 12.71
N ALA A 39 -10.63 -10.43 13.84
CA ALA A 39 -9.66 -9.92 14.82
C ALA A 39 -8.21 -10.06 14.33
N VAL A 40 -7.92 -11.16 13.62
CA VAL A 40 -6.63 -11.37 12.96
C VAL A 40 -6.46 -10.38 11.81
N VAL A 41 -7.50 -10.20 10.99
CA VAL A 41 -7.54 -9.22 9.89
C VAL A 41 -7.29 -7.80 10.42
N GLU A 42 -7.97 -7.39 11.50
CA GLU A 42 -7.77 -6.07 12.12
C GLU A 42 -6.33 -5.85 12.56
N THR A 43 -5.76 -6.84 13.25
CA THR A 43 -4.38 -6.78 13.73
C THR A 43 -3.40 -6.65 12.56
N ALA A 44 -3.62 -7.40 11.48
CA ALA A 44 -2.78 -7.36 10.29
C ALA A 44 -2.87 -6.01 9.56
N VAL A 45 -4.09 -5.46 9.40
CA VAL A 45 -4.31 -4.15 8.76
C VAL A 45 -3.59 -3.05 9.53
N ARG A 46 -3.81 -2.94 10.84
CA ARG A 46 -3.17 -1.91 11.69
C ARG A 46 -1.65 -1.99 11.61
N ARG A 47 -1.10 -3.20 11.79
CA ARG A 47 0.35 -3.43 11.71
C ARG A 47 0.92 -3.03 10.35
N ARG A 48 0.24 -3.36 9.26
CA ARG A 48 0.74 -3.07 7.91
C ARG A 48 0.73 -1.58 7.59
N LEU A 49 -0.29 -0.85 8.05
CA LEU A 49 -0.36 0.60 7.90
C LEU A 49 0.78 1.28 8.68
N ASP A 50 1.02 0.84 9.92
CA ASP A 50 2.17 1.31 10.72
C ASP A 50 3.52 1.00 10.05
N ASP A 51 3.71 -0.24 9.58
CA ASP A 51 4.95 -0.67 8.91
C ASP A 51 5.23 0.12 7.62
N THR A 52 4.19 0.64 6.96
CA THR A 52 4.30 1.41 5.71
C THR A 52 4.26 2.92 5.90
N GLY A 53 4.03 3.36 7.15
CA GLY A 53 3.90 4.76 7.53
C GLY A 53 2.67 5.45 6.94
N ILE A 54 1.64 4.69 6.58
CA ILE A 54 0.40 5.24 6.02
C ILE A 54 -0.53 5.61 7.18
N ALA A 55 -0.81 6.90 7.31
CA ALA A 55 -1.80 7.38 8.27
C ALA A 55 -3.22 7.08 7.74
N ALA A 56 -3.97 6.26 8.47
CA ALA A 56 -5.36 5.96 8.18
C ALA A 56 -6.24 6.31 9.37
N GLU A 57 -7.42 6.85 9.10
CA GLU A 57 -8.43 7.08 10.12
C GLU A 57 -9.09 5.75 10.52
N GLU A 58 -9.60 5.66 11.76
CA GLU A 58 -10.26 4.44 12.26
C GLU A 58 -11.45 4.02 11.39
N GLU A 59 -12.15 4.96 10.73
CA GLU A 59 -13.24 4.64 9.80
C GLU A 59 -12.73 3.89 8.55
N LEU A 60 -11.57 4.29 8.01
CA LEU A 60 -10.93 3.60 6.90
C LEU A 60 -10.46 2.21 7.33
N ILE A 61 -9.85 2.09 8.52
CA ILE A 61 -9.42 0.81 9.09
C ILE A 61 -10.62 -0.13 9.25
N ALA A 62 -11.69 0.34 9.89
CA ALA A 62 -12.90 -0.47 10.10
C ALA A 62 -13.53 -0.94 8.79
N ARG A 63 -13.56 -0.07 7.76
CA ARG A 63 -14.03 -0.44 6.42
C ARG A 63 -13.16 -1.52 5.79
N LEU A 64 -11.83 -1.35 5.83
CA LEU A 64 -10.89 -2.31 5.26
C LEU A 64 -10.99 -3.67 5.96
N VAL A 65 -11.12 -3.70 7.29
CA VAL A 65 -11.31 -4.94 8.04
C VAL A 65 -12.60 -5.65 7.63
N ALA A 66 -13.70 -4.91 7.53
CA ALA A 66 -14.97 -5.49 7.09
C ALA A 66 -14.92 -6.01 5.65
N GLU A 67 -14.17 -5.35 4.77
CA GLU A 67 -13.95 -5.80 3.39
C GLU A 67 -13.08 -7.06 3.31
N LEU A 68 -12.04 -7.16 4.14
CA LEU A 68 -11.06 -8.25 4.07
C LEU A 68 -11.50 -9.50 4.86
N ALA A 69 -12.35 -9.34 5.87
CA ALA A 69 -12.89 -10.44 6.67
C ALA A 69 -14.22 -11.01 6.13
N GLY A 70 -14.80 -10.38 5.10
CA GLY A 70 -16.07 -10.78 4.46
C GLY A 70 -15.86 -11.63 3.21
#